data_AF-A0A369LVK3-F1
#
_entry.id   AF-A0A369LVK3-F1
#
_cell.length_a   1.000
_cell.length_b   1.000
_cell.length_c   1.000
_cell.angle_alpha   90.00
_cell.angle_beta   90.00
_cell.angle_gamma   90.00
#
_symmetry.space_group_name_H-M   'P 1'
#
loop_
_entity.id
_entity.type
_entity.pdbx_description
1 polymer ?
#
loop_
_entity_poly.entity_id
_entity_poly.type
_entity_poly.pdbx_seq_one_letter_code
_entity_poly.pdbx_strand_id
1 'polypeptide(L)'
;MRGQMKAMARPFGTLFLIALAVALVGRVGLAVMDATGTLSYDYISAADVPILDVVCSILTGSALVAFMYAASLAMAVSTAGVALYGFLVWRGEGVSARPATAFLWGWATALVAIACLLVTVSGILSAVQVASMSSKLPGTAVLVVALVGFAAFLGTLLGAASMTVSACLARKRPGRALVVATLGCGLVVMVLTVGTFAAINTASINLAAVGGWFAADLAVNLIILFAANALAKKATASKPVG
;
A
#
# COMPACT_ATOMS: atom_id res chain seq x y z
N MET A 1 -14.90 -15.94 -14.19
CA MET A 1 -13.76 -15.13 -13.68
C MET A 1 -12.49 -15.30 -14.51
N ARG A 2 -12.14 -16.52 -14.95
CA ARG A 2 -10.90 -16.80 -15.71
C ARG A 2 -10.67 -15.89 -16.94
N GLY A 3 -11.71 -15.61 -17.73
CA GLY A 3 -11.60 -14.69 -18.89
C GLY A 3 -11.26 -13.24 -18.50
N GLN A 4 -11.86 -12.72 -17.44
CA GLN A 4 -11.57 -11.37 -16.92
C GLN A 4 -10.14 -11.25 -16.39
N MET A 5 -9.69 -12.25 -15.64
CA MET A 5 -8.31 -12.25 -15.12
C MET A 5 -7.29 -12.27 -16.27
N LYS A 6 -7.55 -13.03 -17.33
CA LYS A 6 -6.68 -13.06 -18.51
C LYS A 6 -6.65 -11.72 -19.24
N ALA A 7 -7.79 -11.04 -19.37
CA ALA A 7 -7.87 -9.70 -19.98
C ALA A 7 -7.11 -8.64 -19.17
N MET A 8 -7.14 -8.73 -17.84
CA MET A 8 -6.47 -7.80 -16.93
C MET A 8 -4.97 -8.13 -16.70
N ALA A 9 -4.53 -9.36 -17.01
CA ALA A 9 -3.17 -9.81 -16.72
C ALA A 9 -2.08 -9.02 -17.43
N ARG A 10 -2.25 -8.75 -18.74
CA ARG A 10 -1.26 -8.00 -19.51
C ARG A 10 -1.09 -6.55 -19.03
N PRO A 11 -2.14 -5.74 -18.84
CA PRO A 11 -1.98 -4.36 -18.38
C PRO A 11 -1.40 -4.29 -16.96
N PHE A 12 -1.87 -5.12 -16.02
CA PHE A 12 -1.30 -5.16 -14.67
C PHE A 12 0.15 -5.66 -14.67
N GLY A 13 0.45 -6.72 -15.42
CA GLY A 13 1.82 -7.21 -15.57
C GLY A 13 2.75 -6.15 -16.12
N THR A 14 2.30 -5.35 -17.09
CA THR A 14 3.08 -4.22 -17.63
C THR A 14 3.34 -3.16 -16.55
N LEU A 15 2.32 -2.77 -15.79
CA LEU A 15 2.46 -1.82 -14.69
C LEU A 15 3.48 -2.33 -13.65
N PHE A 16 3.38 -3.60 -13.26
CA PHE A 16 4.26 -4.20 -12.28
C PHE A 16 5.70 -4.31 -12.76
N LEU A 17 5.92 -4.62 -14.04
CA LEU A 17 7.26 -4.65 -14.64
C LEU A 17 7.88 -3.25 -14.69
N ILE A 18 7.11 -2.21 -15.02
CA ILE A 18 7.60 -0.82 -15.00
C ILE A 18 7.99 -0.43 -13.57
N ALA A 19 7.12 -0.71 -12.60
CA ALA A 19 7.39 -0.43 -11.19
C ALA A 19 8.68 -1.10 -10.69
N LEU A 20 8.85 -2.38 -11.02
CA LEU A 20 10.04 -3.16 -10.64
C LEU A 20 11.30 -2.64 -11.34
N ALA A 21 11.21 -2.29 -12.63
CA ALA A 21 12.34 -1.70 -13.35
C ALA A 21 12.80 -0.39 -12.70
N VAL A 22 11.85 0.49 -12.33
CA VAL A 22 12.14 1.74 -11.62
C VAL A 22 12.74 1.47 -10.24
N ALA A 23 12.23 0.50 -9.48
CA ALA A 23 12.80 0.09 -8.19
C ALA A 23 14.24 -0.41 -8.34
N LEU A 24 14.51 -1.26 -9.34
CA LEU A 24 15.84 -1.81 -9.60
C LEU A 24 16.84 -0.74 -10.03
N VAL A 25 16.45 0.16 -10.94
CA VAL A 25 17.30 1.28 -11.35
C VAL A 25 17.60 2.20 -10.17
N GLY A 26 16.58 2.55 -9.37
CA GLY A 26 16.77 3.31 -8.14
C GLY A 26 17.72 2.61 -7.16
N ARG A 27 17.61 1.28 -7.03
CA ARG A 27 18.49 0.48 -6.20
C ARG A 27 19.95 0.49 -6.68
N VAL A 28 20.17 0.43 -8.00
CA VAL A 28 21.52 0.59 -8.58
C VAL A 28 22.07 1.97 -8.27
N GLY A 29 21.27 3.03 -8.41
CA GLY A 29 21.66 4.39 -8.00
C GLY A 29 22.10 4.46 -6.54
N LEU A 30 21.34 3.86 -5.62
CA LEU A 30 21.70 3.77 -4.21
C LEU A 30 23.00 2.98 -3.97
N ALA A 31 23.25 1.89 -4.71
CA ALA A 31 24.52 1.16 -4.61
C ALA A 31 25.72 2.01 -5.05
N VAL A 32 25.55 2.80 -6.12
CA VAL A 32 26.61 3.70 -6.60
C VAL A 32 26.86 4.81 -5.58
N MET A 33 25.81 5.38 -4.98
CA MET A 33 25.93 6.39 -3.93
C MET A 33 26.66 5.84 -2.69
N ASP A 34 26.38 4.59 -2.32
CA ASP A 34 27.09 3.89 -1.24
C ASP A 34 28.58 3.70 -1.57
N ALA A 35 28.87 3.11 -2.74
CA ALA A 35 30.23 2.82 -3.17
C ALA A 35 31.10 4.08 -3.38
N THR A 36 30.49 5.23 -3.68
CA THR A 36 31.18 6.51 -3.86
C THR A 36 31.32 7.30 -2.55
N GLY A 37 30.80 6.80 -1.43
CA GLY A 37 30.82 7.51 -0.14
C GLY A 37 29.84 8.69 -0.06
N THR A 38 28.86 8.75 -0.96
CA THR A 38 27.82 9.79 -0.95
C THR A 38 26.78 9.54 0.15
N LEU A 39 26.56 8.28 0.54
CA LEU A 39 25.72 7.93 1.69
C LEU A 39 26.53 8.11 2.99
N SER A 40 25.98 8.88 3.93
CA SER A 40 26.51 9.00 5.28
C SER A 40 25.67 8.16 6.24
N TYR A 41 26.33 7.46 7.17
CA TYR A 41 25.67 6.62 8.16
C TYR A 41 25.86 7.22 9.56
N ASP A 42 24.78 7.73 10.14
CA ASP A 42 24.75 8.16 11.54
C ASP A 42 24.43 6.99 12.48
N TYR A 43 25.15 6.92 13.60
CA TYR A 43 25.03 5.88 14.63
C TYR A 43 24.64 6.52 15.96
N ILE A 44 23.34 6.76 16.17
CA ILE A 44 22.82 7.21 17.47
C ILE A 44 22.24 6.02 18.24
N SER A 45 22.80 5.75 19.43
CA SER A 45 22.29 4.75 20.37
C SER A 45 21.47 5.44 21.45
N ALA A 46 20.15 5.51 21.26
CA ALA A 46 19.23 5.87 22.35
C ALA A 46 18.47 4.61 22.79
N ALA A 47 18.59 4.25 24.06
CA ALA A 47 17.72 3.27 24.72
C ALA A 47 16.53 4.02 25.35
N ASP A 48 15.36 3.38 25.41
CA ASP A 48 14.14 3.85 26.10
C ASP A 48 13.37 5.05 25.51
N VAL A 49 13.46 5.29 24.21
CA VAL A 49 12.63 6.29 23.50
C VAL A 49 11.56 5.63 22.62
N PRO A 50 10.39 6.28 22.38
CA PRO A 50 9.37 5.82 21.45
C PRO A 50 9.95 5.36 20.10
N ILE A 51 9.35 4.33 19.49
CA ILE A 51 9.88 3.73 18.27
C ILE A 51 9.96 4.72 17.10
N LEU A 52 9.08 5.73 17.07
CA LEU A 52 9.09 6.76 16.05
C LEU A 52 10.31 7.69 16.19
N ASP A 53 10.79 7.95 17.40
CA ASP A 53 11.99 8.75 17.65
C ASP A 53 13.26 7.99 17.23
N VAL A 54 13.27 6.67 17.46
CA VAL A 54 14.34 5.79 16.95
C VAL A 54 14.35 5.81 15.42
N VAL A 55 13.20 5.64 14.78
CA VAL A 55 13.08 5.71 13.31
C VAL A 55 13.49 7.08 12.77
N CYS A 56 13.06 8.18 13.39
CA CYS A 56 13.42 9.53 12.96
C CYS A 56 14.91 9.83 13.10
N SER A 57 15.56 9.27 14.13
CA SER A 57 17.01 9.35 14.30
C SER A 57 17.77 8.64 13.16
N ILE A 58 17.26 7.48 12.73
CA ILE A 58 17.83 6.67 11.63
C ILE A 58 17.53 7.29 10.26
N LEU A 59 16.36 7.88 10.09
CA LEU A 59 15.91 8.52 8.85
C LEU A 59 16.41 9.97 8.74
N THR A 60 17.71 10.18 8.94
CA THR A 60 18.38 11.46 8.68
C THR A 60 19.24 11.38 7.42
N GLY A 61 19.54 12.55 6.84
CA GLY A 61 20.44 12.66 5.68
C GLY A 61 19.98 11.86 4.45
N SER A 62 20.88 11.06 3.87
CA SER A 62 20.63 10.30 2.65
C SER A 62 19.64 9.15 2.82
N ALA A 63 19.52 8.59 4.03
CA ALA A 63 18.54 7.55 4.32
C ALA A 63 17.11 8.09 4.19
N LEU A 64 16.85 9.31 4.68
CA LEU A 64 15.56 9.98 4.53
C LEU A 64 15.14 10.08 3.05
N VAL A 65 16.03 10.58 2.19
CA VAL A 65 15.77 10.77 0.76
C VAL A 65 15.44 9.45 0.08
N ALA A 66 16.19 8.39 0.40
CA ALA A 66 15.97 7.06 -0.16
C ALA A 66 14.63 6.45 0.30
N PHE A 67 14.21 6.67 1.56
CA PHE A 67 12.90 6.28 2.06
C PHE A 67 11.76 7.10 1.44
N MET A 68 11.94 8.41 1.23
CA MET A 68 10.96 9.25 0.52
C MET A 68 10.76 8.78 -0.92
N TYR A 69 11.85 8.43 -1.61
CA TYR A 69 11.79 7.81 -2.94
C TYR A 69 11.02 6.49 -2.90
N ALA A 70 11.37 5.57 -1.98
CA ALA A 70 10.68 4.30 -1.84
C ALA A 70 9.18 4.45 -1.55
N ALA A 71 8.82 5.38 -0.65
CA ALA A 71 7.43 5.70 -0.31
C ALA A 71 6.68 6.31 -1.51
N SER A 72 7.32 7.22 -2.25
CA SER A 72 6.73 7.82 -3.46
C SER A 72 6.45 6.76 -4.54
N LEU A 73 7.35 5.80 -4.72
CA LEU A 73 7.18 4.69 -5.65
C LEU A 73 6.03 3.78 -5.22
N ALA A 74 5.97 3.40 -3.94
CA ALA A 74 4.88 2.60 -3.41
C ALA A 74 3.52 3.30 -3.58
N MET A 75 3.46 4.61 -3.35
CA MET A 75 2.27 5.44 -3.59
C MET A 75 1.88 5.49 -5.07
N ALA A 76 2.86 5.69 -5.96
CA ALA A 76 2.62 5.72 -7.41
C ALA A 76 2.07 4.39 -7.93
N VAL A 77 2.64 3.26 -7.51
CA VAL A 77 2.17 1.91 -7.90
C VAL A 77 0.77 1.63 -7.38
N SER A 78 0.52 1.97 -6.11
CA SER A 78 -0.77 1.78 -5.46
C SER A 78 -1.89 2.57 -6.14
N THR A 79 -1.63 3.84 -6.44
CA THR A 79 -2.59 4.71 -7.13
C THR A 79 -2.81 4.30 -8.59
N ALA A 80 -1.73 3.97 -9.31
CA ALA A 80 -1.79 3.50 -10.68
C ALA A 80 -2.56 2.17 -10.80
N GLY A 81 -2.39 1.23 -9.87
CA GLY A 81 -3.11 -0.03 -9.87
C GLY A 81 -4.62 0.14 -9.68
N VAL A 82 -5.03 1.01 -8.75
CA VAL A 82 -6.43 1.37 -8.52
C VAL A 82 -7.05 2.07 -9.74
N ALA A 83 -6.33 3.04 -10.31
CA ALA A 83 -6.77 3.76 -11.50
C ALA A 83 -6.89 2.85 -12.72
N LEU A 84 -5.91 1.95 -12.93
CA LEU A 84 -5.90 0.97 -14.01
C LEU A 84 -7.09 0.01 -13.89
N TYR A 85 -7.39 -0.49 -12.69
CA TYR A 85 -8.57 -1.34 -12.48
C TYR A 85 -9.85 -0.60 -12.91
N GLY A 86 -10.05 0.62 -12.41
CA GLY A 86 -11.21 1.44 -12.75
C GLY A 86 -11.31 1.73 -14.24
N PHE A 87 -10.19 2.04 -14.90
CA PHE A 87 -10.11 2.28 -16.33
C PHE A 87 -10.48 1.05 -17.16
N LEU A 88 -9.94 -0.13 -16.83
CA LEU A 88 -10.25 -1.38 -17.54
C LEU A 88 -11.73 -1.76 -17.40
N VAL A 89 -12.31 -1.54 -16.22
CA VAL A 89 -13.76 -1.73 -16.00
C VAL A 89 -14.58 -0.73 -16.81
N TRP A 90 -14.18 0.54 -16.84
CA TRP A 90 -14.89 1.59 -17.57
C TRP A 90 -14.86 1.35 -19.09
N ARG A 91 -13.73 0.87 -19.62
CA ARG A 91 -13.57 0.53 -21.04
C ARG A 91 -14.50 -0.60 -21.49
N GLY A 92 -14.92 -1.49 -20.59
CA GLY A 92 -16.02 -2.44 -20.84
C GLY A 92 -15.71 -3.62 -21.78
N GLU A 93 -14.49 -3.76 -22.29
CA GLU A 93 -14.07 -4.86 -23.17
C GLU A 93 -13.84 -6.17 -22.38
N GLY A 94 -14.93 -6.84 -22.01
CA GLY A 94 -14.90 -8.15 -21.34
C GLY A 94 -14.54 -8.11 -19.85
N VAL A 95 -14.39 -6.92 -19.26
CA VAL A 95 -14.10 -6.68 -17.84
C VAL A 95 -15.31 -6.04 -17.16
N SER A 96 -15.67 -6.54 -15.98
CA SER A 96 -16.70 -5.93 -15.15
C SER A 96 -16.25 -5.79 -13.71
N ALA A 97 -16.75 -4.75 -13.02
CA ALA A 97 -16.48 -4.52 -11.62
C ALA A 97 -16.98 -5.70 -10.78
N ARG A 98 -16.08 -6.38 -10.08
CA ARG A 98 -16.42 -7.48 -9.17
C ARG A 98 -15.55 -7.39 -7.91
N PRO A 99 -16.11 -7.57 -6.71
CA PRO A 99 -15.35 -7.53 -5.46
C PRO A 99 -14.15 -8.47 -5.48
N ALA A 100 -14.33 -9.70 -5.98
CA ALA A 100 -13.28 -10.70 -6.04
C ALA A 100 -12.11 -10.28 -6.94
N THR A 101 -12.37 -9.69 -8.11
CA THR A 101 -11.28 -9.29 -9.01
C THR A 101 -10.59 -8.02 -8.51
N ALA A 102 -11.34 -7.07 -7.94
CA ALA A 102 -10.77 -5.90 -7.30
C ALA A 102 -9.89 -6.28 -6.10
N PHE A 103 -10.35 -7.22 -5.27
CA PHE A 103 -9.60 -7.74 -4.14
C PHE A 103 -8.28 -8.40 -4.59
N LEU A 104 -8.34 -9.30 -5.58
CA LEU A 104 -7.15 -9.99 -6.09
C LEU A 104 -6.13 -9.03 -6.71
N TRP A 105 -6.56 -8.08 -7.55
CA TRP A 105 -5.66 -7.10 -8.14
C TRP A 105 -5.18 -6.06 -7.14
N GLY A 106 -5.98 -5.74 -6.11
CA GLY A 106 -5.56 -4.93 -4.97
C GLY A 106 -4.42 -5.60 -4.20
N TRP A 107 -4.56 -6.88 -3.89
CA TRP A 107 -3.49 -7.69 -3.28
C TRP A 107 -2.25 -7.79 -4.15
N ALA A 108 -2.40 -8.07 -5.45
CA ALA A 108 -1.27 -8.13 -6.37
C ALA A 108 -0.52 -6.79 -6.41
N THR A 109 -1.24 -5.67 -6.45
CA THR A 109 -0.65 -4.33 -6.43
C THR A 109 0.06 -4.05 -5.10
N ALA A 110 -0.54 -4.42 -3.95
CA ALA A 110 0.07 -4.27 -2.64
C ALA A 110 1.37 -5.06 -2.52
N LEU A 111 1.37 -6.33 -2.94
CA LEU A 111 2.55 -7.18 -2.90
C LEU A 111 3.68 -6.65 -3.78
N VAL A 112 3.35 -6.15 -4.98
CA VAL A 112 4.34 -5.54 -5.87
C VAL A 112 4.87 -4.22 -5.28
N ALA A 113 4.02 -3.39 -4.69
CA ALA A 113 4.45 -2.17 -4.01
C ALA A 113 5.38 -2.49 -2.82
N ILE A 114 5.05 -3.50 -2.01
CA ILE A 114 5.91 -3.99 -0.93
C ILE A 114 7.23 -4.52 -1.50
N ALA A 115 7.21 -5.33 -2.56
CA ALA A 115 8.42 -5.83 -3.19
C ALA A 115 9.32 -4.69 -3.71
N CYS A 116 8.74 -3.68 -4.38
CA CYS A 116 9.47 -2.50 -4.83
C CYS A 116 10.08 -1.72 -3.66
N LEU A 117 9.33 -1.58 -2.56
CA LEU A 117 9.81 -0.94 -1.34
C LEU A 117 10.96 -1.74 -0.72
N LEU A 118 10.83 -3.06 -0.58
CA LEU A 118 11.89 -3.92 -0.05
C LEU A 118 13.14 -3.88 -0.93
N VAL A 119 13.01 -3.94 -2.26
CA VAL A 119 14.13 -3.80 -3.19
C VAL A 119 14.83 -2.46 -2.99
N THR A 120 14.07 -1.36 -2.95
CA THR A 120 14.64 -0.01 -2.81
C THR A 120 15.31 0.20 -1.45
N VAL A 121 14.69 -0.31 -0.38
CA VAL A 121 15.17 -0.14 1.00
C VAL A 121 16.30 -1.10 1.36
N SER A 122 16.42 -2.23 0.67
CA SER A 122 17.50 -3.20 0.88
C SER A 122 18.86 -2.56 0.57
N GLY A 123 19.59 -2.12 1.61
CA GLY A 123 20.88 -1.45 1.49
C GLY A 123 20.86 0.07 1.70
N ILE A 124 19.73 0.65 2.12
CA ILE A 124 19.72 2.02 2.67
C ILE A 124 20.41 2.07 4.04
N LEU A 125 20.30 0.99 4.82
CA LEU A 125 20.93 0.87 6.13
C LEU A 125 22.24 0.09 6.03
N SER A 126 23.29 0.56 6.71
CA SER A 126 24.56 -0.16 6.86
C SER A 126 24.37 -1.47 7.63
N ALA A 127 25.14 -2.51 7.30
CA ALA A 127 25.12 -3.80 8.02
C ALA A 127 25.35 -3.62 9.53
N VAL A 128 26.15 -2.63 9.92
CA VAL A 128 26.40 -2.29 11.33
C VAL A 128 25.15 -1.66 11.97
N GLN A 129 24.43 -0.77 11.27
CA GLN A 129 23.18 -0.19 11.78
C GLN A 129 22.12 -1.28 11.97
N VAL A 130 22.00 -2.21 11.02
CA VAL A 130 21.05 -3.33 11.12
C VAL A 130 21.42 -4.27 12.28
N ALA A 131 22.70 -4.60 12.45
CA ALA A 131 23.18 -5.44 13.56
C ALA A 131 23.01 -4.77 14.92
N SER A 132 23.23 -3.45 15.03
CA SER A 132 22.98 -2.71 16.28
C SER A 132 21.50 -2.56 16.62
N MET A 133 20.61 -2.63 15.62
CA MET A 133 19.15 -2.62 15.84
C MET A 133 18.55 -4.02 16.08
N SER A 134 19.22 -5.10 15.68
CA SER A 134 18.63 -6.44 15.74
C SER A 134 18.35 -6.91 17.17
N SER A 135 19.08 -6.40 18.17
CA SER A 135 18.81 -6.66 19.59
C SER A 135 17.57 -5.92 20.14
N LYS A 136 17.06 -4.92 19.41
CA LYS A 136 15.90 -4.09 19.80
C LYS A 136 14.62 -4.45 19.06
N LEU A 137 14.72 -5.26 18.01
CA LEU A 137 13.56 -5.67 17.21
C LEU A 137 12.87 -6.89 17.80
N PRO A 138 11.53 -6.99 17.67
CA PRO A 138 10.82 -8.24 17.92
C PRO A 138 11.43 -9.40 17.12
N GLY A 139 11.35 -10.62 17.64
CA GLY A 139 11.88 -11.80 16.94
C GLY A 139 11.34 -11.94 15.51
N THR A 140 12.14 -12.52 14.61
CA THR A 140 11.85 -12.61 13.17
C THR A 140 10.44 -13.10 12.84
N ALA A 141 9.91 -14.06 13.61
CA ALA A 141 8.55 -14.56 13.45
C ALA A 141 7.49 -13.45 13.64
N VAL A 142 7.66 -12.58 14.63
CA VAL A 142 6.75 -11.46 14.89
C VAL A 142 6.81 -10.43 13.76
N LEU A 143 8.01 -10.15 13.25
CA LEU A 143 8.20 -9.24 12.10
C LEU A 143 7.53 -9.79 10.82
N VAL A 144 7.65 -11.10 10.57
CA VAL A 144 6.97 -11.76 9.45
C VAL A 144 5.45 -11.65 9.60
N VAL A 145 4.91 -11.93 10.79
CA VAL A 145 3.47 -11.79 11.06
C VAL A 145 3.01 -10.35 10.86
N ALA A 146 3.76 -9.36 11.34
CA ALA A 146 3.46 -7.95 11.15
C ALA A 146 3.47 -7.56 9.67
N LEU A 147 4.45 -8.05 8.89
CA LEU A 147 4.52 -7.81 7.45
C LEU A 147 3.33 -8.43 6.71
N VAL A 148 2.92 -9.64 7.07
CA VAL A 148 1.73 -10.31 6.50
C VAL A 148 0.46 -9.54 6.84
N GLY A 149 0.31 -9.10 8.10
CA GLY A 149 -0.83 -8.27 8.53
C GLY A 149 -0.89 -6.95 7.77
N PHE A 150 0.25 -6.28 7.61
CA PHE A 150 0.35 -5.04 6.84
C PHE A 150 0.03 -5.25 5.35
N ALA A 151 0.53 -6.34 4.75
CA ALA A 151 0.19 -6.70 3.38
C ALA A 151 -1.31 -6.97 3.20
N ALA A 152 -1.94 -7.62 4.19
CA ALA A 152 -3.38 -7.85 4.18
C ALA A 152 -4.19 -6.55 4.26
N PHE A 153 -3.78 -5.64 5.14
CA PHE A 153 -4.34 -4.29 5.20
C PHE A 153 -4.24 -3.57 3.85
N LEU A 154 -3.03 -3.48 3.26
CA LEU A 154 -2.84 -2.81 1.97
C LEU A 154 -3.63 -3.47 0.84
N GLY A 155 -3.61 -4.81 0.75
CA GLY A 155 -4.32 -5.54 -0.29
C GLY A 155 -5.82 -5.32 -0.24
N THR A 156 -6.40 -5.34 0.96
CA THR A 156 -7.84 -5.06 1.15
C THR A 156 -8.19 -3.60 0.88
N LEU A 157 -7.34 -2.66 1.30
CA LEU A 157 -7.51 -1.22 1.03
C LEU A 157 -7.50 -0.92 -0.47
N LEU A 158 -6.53 -1.46 -1.21
CA LEU A 158 -6.44 -1.25 -2.66
C LEU A 158 -7.59 -1.92 -3.41
N GLY A 159 -8.08 -3.06 -2.91
CA GLY A 159 -9.29 -3.69 -3.44
C GLY A 159 -10.53 -2.80 -3.24
N ALA A 160 -10.71 -2.27 -2.03
CA ALA A 160 -11.81 -1.37 -1.68
C ALA A 160 -11.77 -0.08 -2.52
N ALA A 161 -10.59 0.51 -2.69
CA ALA A 161 -10.38 1.68 -3.54
C ALA A 161 -10.72 1.37 -5.01
N SER A 162 -10.27 0.24 -5.54
CA SER A 162 -10.55 -0.20 -6.92
C SER A 162 -12.05 -0.35 -7.19
N MET A 163 -12.81 -0.92 -6.25
CA MET A 163 -14.28 -0.99 -6.36
C MET A 163 -14.94 0.38 -6.23
N THR A 164 -14.44 1.25 -5.35
CA THR A 164 -14.99 2.60 -5.15
C THR A 164 -14.85 3.45 -6.40
N VAL A 165 -13.67 3.42 -7.04
CA VAL A 165 -13.44 4.07 -8.34
C VAL A 165 -14.39 3.50 -9.39
N SER A 166 -14.47 2.16 -9.50
CA SER A 166 -15.35 1.49 -10.46
C SER A 166 -16.82 1.84 -10.27
N ALA A 167 -17.29 1.95 -9.01
CA ALA A 167 -18.65 2.34 -8.68
C ALA A 167 -18.94 3.81 -9.05
N CYS A 168 -17.97 4.70 -8.92
CA CYS A 168 -18.11 6.09 -9.36
C CYS A 168 -18.19 6.20 -10.88
N LEU A 169 -17.34 5.46 -11.59
CA LEU A 169 -17.32 5.41 -13.06
C LEU A 169 -18.62 4.80 -13.62
N ALA A 170 -19.12 3.72 -13.02
CA ALA A 170 -20.40 3.09 -13.40
C ALA A 170 -21.60 4.04 -13.26
N ARG A 171 -21.55 4.98 -12.32
CA ARG A 171 -22.59 6.00 -12.09
C ARG A 171 -22.46 7.22 -13.00
N LYS A 172 -21.50 7.24 -13.94
CA LYS A 172 -21.18 8.39 -14.80
C LYS A 172 -21.06 9.71 -14.01
N ARG A 173 -20.49 9.66 -12.80
CA ARG A 173 -20.27 10.88 -12.00
C ARG A 173 -18.82 11.35 -12.18
N PRO A 174 -18.53 12.25 -13.13
CA PRO A 174 -17.16 12.69 -13.39
C PRO A 174 -16.63 13.56 -12.24
N GLY A 175 -15.34 13.40 -11.95
CA GLY A 175 -14.52 14.28 -11.12
C GLY A 175 -14.98 14.42 -9.67
N ARG A 176 -15.95 15.30 -9.39
CA ARG A 176 -16.31 15.72 -8.03
C ARG A 176 -16.82 14.58 -7.15
N ALA A 177 -17.67 13.69 -7.67
CA ALA A 177 -18.18 12.58 -6.88
C ALA A 177 -17.11 11.53 -6.58
N LEU A 178 -16.15 11.36 -7.49
CA LEU A 178 -14.98 10.51 -7.26
C LEU A 178 -14.11 11.11 -6.18
N VAL A 179 -13.82 12.42 -6.24
CA VAL A 179 -13.07 13.14 -5.20
C VAL A 179 -13.75 13.03 -3.84
N VAL A 180 -15.08 13.25 -3.76
CA VAL A 180 -15.83 13.11 -2.50
C VAL A 180 -15.79 11.68 -1.96
N ALA A 181 -15.94 10.68 -2.84
CA ALA A 181 -15.84 9.27 -2.43
C ALA A 181 -14.43 8.93 -1.94
N THR A 182 -13.38 9.42 -2.62
CA THR A 182 -11.99 9.26 -2.22
C THR A 182 -11.71 9.94 -0.88
N LEU A 183 -12.21 11.16 -0.66
CA LEU A 183 -12.06 11.87 0.60
C LEU A 183 -12.80 11.15 1.73
N GLY A 184 -14.03 10.70 1.49
CA GLY A 184 -14.81 9.97 2.48
C GLY A 184 -14.14 8.66 2.91
N CYS A 185 -13.73 7.83 1.94
CA CYS A 185 -12.98 6.60 2.23
C CYS A 185 -11.62 6.92 2.87
N GLY A 186 -10.92 7.94 2.38
CA GLY A 186 -9.61 8.36 2.85
C GLY A 186 -9.62 8.85 4.30
N LEU A 187 -10.64 9.62 4.71
CA LEU A 187 -10.79 10.07 6.10
C LEU A 187 -11.00 8.89 7.06
N VAL A 188 -11.82 7.92 6.68
CA VAL A 188 -12.04 6.73 7.50
C VAL A 188 -10.74 5.94 7.66
N VAL A 189 -10.04 5.67 6.55
CA VAL A 189 -8.75 4.96 6.57
C VAL A 189 -7.69 5.74 7.35
N MET A 190 -7.69 7.08 7.24
CA MET A 190 -6.78 7.94 7.99
C MET A 190 -7.00 7.78 9.50
N VAL A 191 -8.24 7.81 10.00
CA VAL A 191 -8.53 7.64 11.43
C VAL A 191 -8.01 6.28 11.93
N LEU A 192 -8.27 5.21 11.19
CA LEU A 192 -7.83 3.86 11.56
C LEU A 192 -6.31 3.73 11.52
N THR A 193 -5.68 4.27 10.47
CA THR A 193 -4.22 4.29 10.33
C THR A 193 -3.56 5.06 11.48
N VAL A 194 -4.09 6.25 11.83
CA VAL A 194 -3.62 7.02 12.99
C VAL A 194 -3.78 6.22 14.28
N GLY A 195 -4.90 5.52 14.47
CA GLY A 195 -5.13 4.63 15.61
C GLY A 195 -4.10 3.49 15.69
N THR A 196 -3.85 2.81 14.57
CA THR A 196 -2.85 1.75 14.45
C THR A 196 -1.44 2.28 14.77
N PHE A 197 -1.03 3.41 14.19
CA PHE A 197 0.28 4.01 14.47
C PHE A 197 0.41 4.47 15.93
N ALA A 198 -0.63 5.07 16.50
CA ALA A 198 -0.63 5.49 17.89
C ALA A 198 -0.50 4.29 18.85
N ALA A 199 -1.13 3.15 18.52
CA ALA A 199 -1.03 1.93 19.32
C ALA A 199 0.36 1.26 19.23
N ILE A 200 1.10 1.48 18.15
CA ILE A 200 2.47 0.98 17.96
C ILE A 200 3.50 1.96 18.56
N ASN A 201 3.20 3.25 18.60
CA ASN A 201 4.11 4.30 19.07
C ASN A 201 4.12 4.44 20.61
N THR A 202 4.44 3.35 21.30
CA THR A 202 4.55 3.31 22.77
C THR A 202 5.83 2.58 23.19
N ALA A 203 6.34 2.85 24.39
CA ALA A 203 7.54 2.17 24.93
C ALA A 203 7.32 0.65 25.13
N SER A 204 6.08 0.24 25.40
CA SER A 204 5.67 -1.17 25.45
C SER A 204 4.44 -1.37 24.57
N ILE A 205 4.59 -2.16 23.51
CA ILE A 205 3.53 -2.40 22.52
C ILE A 205 2.43 -3.28 23.12
N ASN A 206 1.19 -2.78 23.13
CA ASN A 206 0.02 -3.59 23.46
C ASN A 206 -0.48 -4.33 22.21
N LEU A 207 -0.10 -5.61 22.08
CA LEU A 207 -0.46 -6.44 20.94
C LEU A 207 -1.99 -6.58 20.75
N ALA A 208 -2.78 -6.55 21.81
CA ALA A 208 -4.24 -6.61 21.71
C ALA A 208 -4.82 -5.33 21.12
N ALA A 209 -4.30 -4.17 21.51
CA ALA A 209 -4.71 -2.88 20.94
C ALA A 209 -4.32 -2.78 19.46
N VAL A 210 -3.07 -3.14 19.11
CA VAL A 210 -2.60 -3.17 17.72
C VAL A 210 -3.42 -4.14 16.88
N GLY A 211 -3.67 -5.36 17.38
CA GLY A 211 -4.50 -6.36 16.72
C GLY A 211 -5.95 -5.90 16.52
N GLY A 212 -6.51 -5.19 17.51
CA GLY A 212 -7.85 -4.60 17.42
C GLY A 212 -7.96 -3.57 16.30
N TRP A 213 -6.99 -2.67 16.18
CA TRP A 213 -6.94 -1.70 15.10
C TRP A 213 -6.77 -2.35 13.73
N PHE A 214 -5.87 -3.33 13.60
CA PHE A 214 -5.71 -4.10 12.36
C PHE A 214 -6.98 -4.84 11.95
N ALA A 215 -7.71 -5.43 12.90
CA ALA A 215 -8.97 -6.10 12.63
C ALA A 215 -10.04 -5.09 12.16
N ALA A 216 -10.10 -3.92 12.78
CA ALA A 216 -11.01 -2.84 12.38
C ALA A 216 -10.69 -2.33 10.97
N ASP A 217 -9.42 -2.13 10.65
CA ASP A 217 -8.92 -1.77 9.32
C ASP A 217 -9.40 -2.75 8.24
N LEU A 218 -9.18 -4.05 8.45
CA LEU A 218 -9.63 -5.09 7.53
C LEU A 218 -11.15 -5.11 7.37
N ALA A 219 -11.88 -5.02 8.49
CA ALA A 219 -13.35 -5.02 8.47
C ALA A 219 -13.89 -3.83 7.67
N VAL A 220 -13.37 -2.63 7.91
CA VAL A 220 -13.81 -1.40 7.23
C VAL A 220 -13.47 -1.45 5.73
N ASN A 221 -12.28 -1.92 5.35
CA ASN A 221 -11.93 -2.09 3.95
C ASN A 221 -12.90 -3.04 3.23
N LEU A 222 -13.27 -4.16 3.86
CA LEU A 222 -14.25 -5.09 3.31
C LEU A 222 -15.64 -4.47 3.21
N ILE A 223 -16.09 -3.71 4.23
CA ILE A 223 -17.37 -2.99 4.20
C ILE A 223 -17.40 -2.02 3.01
N ILE A 224 -16.34 -1.21 2.82
CA ILE A 224 -16.23 -0.26 1.71
C ILE A 224 -16.28 -1.01 0.36
N LEU A 225 -15.51 -2.10 0.22
CA LEU A 225 -15.48 -2.94 -0.98
C LEU A 225 -16.89 -3.43 -1.38
N PHE A 226 -17.63 -4.00 -0.42
CA PHE A 226 -18.96 -4.55 -0.67
C PHE A 226 -20.03 -3.46 -0.84
N ALA A 227 -19.95 -2.36 -0.11
CA ALA A 227 -20.83 -1.20 -0.27
C ALA A 227 -20.66 -0.56 -1.65
N ALA A 228 -19.42 -0.38 -2.11
CA ALA A 228 -19.12 0.12 -3.46
C ALA A 228 -19.69 -0.80 -4.55
N ASN A 229 -19.59 -2.12 -4.36
CA ASN A 229 -20.21 -3.09 -5.27
C ASN A 229 -21.74 -2.96 -5.32
N ALA A 230 -22.40 -2.82 -4.17
CA ALA A 230 -23.85 -2.62 -4.12
C ALA A 230 -24.27 -1.33 -4.86
N LEU A 231 -23.50 -0.25 -4.68
CA LEU A 231 -23.72 1.02 -5.39
C LEU A 231 -23.52 0.88 -6.91
N ALA A 232 -22.51 0.14 -7.35
CA ALA A 232 -22.27 -0.14 -8.77
C ALA A 232 -23.42 -0.93 -9.39
N LYS A 233 -23.90 -1.99 -8.72
CA LYS A 233 -25.03 -2.80 -9.18
C LYS A 233 -26.32 -2.00 -9.30
N LYS A 234 -26.63 -1.14 -8.32
CA LYS A 234 -27.83 -0.29 -8.35
C LYS A 234 -27.82 0.64 -9.56
N ALA A 235 -26.65 1.20 -9.90
CA ALA A 235 -26.48 2.08 -11.06
C ALA A 235 -26.70 1.36 -12.40
N THR A 236 -26.29 0.10 -12.50
CA THR A 236 -26.52 -0.72 -13.71
C THR A 236 -27.97 -1.20 -13.83
N ALA A 237 -28.67 -1.43 -12.71
CA ALA A 237 -30.06 -1.87 -12.70
C ALA A 237 -31.05 -0.76 -13.05
N SER A 238 -30.71 0.51 -12.81
CA SER A 238 -31.54 1.67 -13.14
C SER A 238 -31.49 2.08 -14.63
N LYS A 239 -30.88 1.29 -15.51
CA LYS A 239 -30.86 1.56 -16.96
C LYS A 239 -32.22 1.13 -17.54
N PRO A 240 -33.06 2.03 -18.08
CA PRO A 240 -34.24 1.58 -18.82
C PRO A 240 -33.77 0.81 -20.05
N VAL A 241 -34.44 -0.31 -20.33
CA VAL A 241 -34.33 -1.02 -21.61
C VAL A 241 -34.97 -0.10 -22.64
N GLY A 242 -34.15 0.68 -23.32
CA GLY A 242 -34.52 1.47 -24.49
C GLY A 242 -34.13 0.71 -25.74
#